data_AF-A0A962IX98-F1
#
_entry.id   AF-A0A962IX98-F1
#
_cell.length_a   1.000
_cell.length_b   1.000
_cell.length_c   1.000
_cell.angle_alpha   90.00
_cell.angle_beta   90.00
_cell.angle_gamma   90.00
#
_symmetry.space_group_name_H-M   'P 1'
#
loop_
_entity.id
_entity.type
_entity.pdbx_description
1 polymer ?
#
loop_
_entity_poly.entity_id
_entity_poly.type
_entity_poly.pdbx_seq_one_letter_code
_entity_poly.pdbx_strand_id
1 'polypeptide(L)' 'TPVDPFSIVQLVQSEPHRYRLPTANQLSFEEKMEKPETRFQKVERLLERLEQKINAIAS' A
#
# COMPACT_ATOMS: atom_id res chain seq x y z
N THR A 1 -10.11 7.34 5.32
CA THR A 1 -9.56 7.68 3.99
C THR A 1 -10.21 6.77 2.98
N PRO A 2 -10.97 7.26 1.99
CA PRO A 2 -11.44 6.41 0.89
C PRO A 2 -10.22 5.96 0.10
N VAL A 3 -10.07 4.66 -0.15
CA VAL A 3 -9.01 4.10 -0.99
C VAL A 3 -9.68 3.33 -2.12
N ASP A 4 -9.23 3.54 -3.35
CA ASP A 4 -9.77 2.83 -4.51
C ASP A 4 -9.42 1.32 -4.43
N PRO A 5 -10.40 0.41 -4.45
CA PRO A 5 -10.14 -1.03 -4.42
C PRO A 5 -9.23 -1.51 -5.55
N PHE A 6 -9.31 -0.89 -6.74
CA PHE A 6 -8.48 -1.31 -7.88
C PHE A 6 -7.00 -0.98 -7.66
N SER A 7 -6.70 0.18 -7.07
CA SER A 7 -5.33 0.55 -6.66
C SER A 7 -4.68 -0.48 -5.72
N ILE A 8 -5.47 -1.06 -4.82
CA ILE A 8 -5.04 -2.08 -3.86
C ILE A 8 -4.77 -3.42 -4.56
N VAL A 9 -5.67 -3.85 -5.44
CA VAL A 9 -5.47 -5.08 -6.25
C VAL A 9 -4.22 -4.95 -7.11
N GLN A 10 -4.02 -3.80 -7.76
CA GLN A 10 -2.82 -3.55 -8.56
C GLN A 10 -1.53 -3.56 -7.71
N LEU A 11 -1.56 -3.02 -6.50
CA LEU A 11 -0.40 -3.03 -5.59
C LEU A 11 0.00 -4.47 -5.24
N VAL A 12 -0.97 -5.31 -4.90
CA VAL A 12 -0.76 -6.73 -4.57
C VAL A 12 -0.26 -7.50 -5.79
N GLN A 13 -0.84 -7.28 -6.97
CA GLN A 13 -0.39 -7.94 -8.20
C GLN A 13 1.01 -7.49 -8.64
N SER A 14 1.38 -6.23 -8.37
CA SER A 14 2.71 -5.70 -8.74
C SER A 14 3.81 -6.25 -7.82
N GLU A 15 3.50 -6.47 -6.54
CA GLU A 15 4.47 -6.87 -5.52
C GLU A 15 3.89 -7.99 -4.61
N PRO A 16 3.56 -9.18 -5.17
CA PRO A 16 2.82 -10.24 -4.45
C PRO A 16 3.62 -10.89 -3.32
N HIS A 17 4.95 -10.77 -3.35
CA HIS A 17 5.82 -11.23 -2.28
C HIS A 17 5.82 -10.29 -1.06
N ARG A 18 5.37 -9.04 -1.25
CA ARG A 18 5.46 -7.98 -0.24
C ARG A 18 4.09 -7.56 0.29
N TYR A 19 3.06 -7.61 -0.54
CA TYR A 19 1.69 -7.22 -0.19
C TYR A 19 0.72 -8.39 -0.35
N ARG A 20 -0.23 -8.49 0.57
CA ARG A 20 -1.29 -9.51 0.58
C ARG A 20 -2.61 -8.90 1.00
N LEU A 21 -3.72 -9.50 0.55
CA LEU A 21 -5.08 -9.21 1.01
C LEU A 21 -5.61 -10.44 1.76
N PRO A 22 -5.37 -10.56 3.08
CA PRO A 22 -5.88 -11.69 3.86
C PRO A 22 -7.41 -11.70 3.91
N THR A 23 -8.03 -10.51 3.88
CA THR A 23 -9.47 -10.30 3.79
C THR A 23 -9.75 -9.15 2.82
N ALA A 24 -11.02 -8.99 2.41
CA ALA A 24 -11.42 -7.93 1.48
C ALA A 24 -11.09 -6.50 1.96
N ASN A 25 -10.97 -6.31 3.29
CA ASN A 25 -10.79 -4.99 3.91
C ASN A 25 -9.45 -4.85 4.66
N GLN A 26 -8.51 -5.78 4.49
CA GLN A 26 -7.17 -5.68 5.09
C GLN A 26 -6.09 -5.83 4.04
N LEU A 27 -5.19 -4.85 3.99
CA LEU A 27 -3.91 -4.94 3.31
C LEU A 27 -2.84 -5.31 4.35
N SER A 28 -2.17 -6.44 4.14
CA SER A 28 -1.00 -6.87 4.93
C SER A 28 0.26 -6.70 4.09
N PHE A 29 1.34 -6.25 4.71
CA PHE A 29 2.63 -6.14 4.06
C PHE A 29 3.76 -6.59 4.99
N GLU A 30 4.80 -7.14 4.39
CA GLU A 30 5.95 -7.66 5.10
C GLU A 30 7.23 -7.12 4.46
N GLU A 31 8.08 -6.50 5.28
CA GLU A 31 9.34 -5.93 4.82
C GLU A 31 10.35 -5.96 5.95
N LYS A 32 11.62 -6.23 5.63
CA LYS A 32 12.71 -6.16 6.60
C LYS A 32 12.94 -4.70 7.00
N MET A 33 12.48 -4.33 8.19
CA MET A 33 12.66 -3.00 8.76
C MET A 33 13.52 -3.10 10.03
N GLU A 34 14.84 -3.07 9.86
CA GLU A 34 15.79 -3.22 10.97
C GLU A 34 15.84 -1.98 11.88
N LYS A 35 15.53 -0.81 11.33
CA LYS A 35 15.57 0.47 12.05
C LYS A 35 14.16 1.04 12.30
N PRO A 36 13.85 1.48 13.53
CA PRO A 36 12.58 2.11 13.86
C PRO A 36 12.20 3.29 12.96
N GLU A 37 13.17 4.12 12.57
CA GLU A 37 12.99 5.31 11.74
C GLU A 37 12.53 4.95 10.33
N THR A 38 13.00 3.80 9.81
CA THR A 38 12.61 3.29 8.50
C THR A 38 11.14 2.86 8.47
N ARG A 39 10.54 2.50 9.62
CA ARG A 39 9.14 2.07 9.67
C ARG A 39 8.18 3.19 9.28
N PHE A 40 8.37 4.39 9.85
CA PHE A 40 7.52 5.54 9.55
C PHE A 40 7.61 5.93 8.08
N GLN A 41 8.82 6.07 7.54
CA GLN A 41 9.03 6.43 6.14
C GLN A 41 8.41 5.42 5.17
N LYS A 42 8.42 4.13 5.50
CA LYS A 42 7.84 3.08 4.66
C LYS A 42 6.32 3.11 4.68
N VAL A 43 5.72 3.34 5.85
CA VAL A 43 4.27 3.52 5.99
C VAL A 43 3.81 4.79 5.28
N GLU A 44 4.51 5.91 5.45
CA GLU A 44 4.20 7.17 4.76
C GLU A 44 4.24 7.00 3.24
N ARG A 45 5.31 6.43 2.69
CA ARG A 45 5.39 6.15 1.24
C ARG A 45 4.30 5.22 0.73
N LEU A 46 3.88 4.26 1.55
CA LEU A 46 2.76 3.38 1.19
C LEU A 46 1.45 4.17 1.11
N LEU A 47 1.18 5.02 2.10
CA LEU A 47 0.00 5.88 2.13
C LEU A 47 0.01 6.88 0.96
N GLU A 48 1.14 7.55 0.70
CA GLU A 48 1.31 8.44 -0.44
C GLU A 48 1.03 7.73 -1.77
N ARG A 49 1.55 6.51 -1.96
CA ARG A 49 1.31 5.73 -3.19
C ARG A 49 -0.17 5.38 -3.37
N LEU A 50 -0.87 5.10 -2.27
CA LEU A 50 -2.31 4.83 -2.31
C LEU A 50 -3.11 6.11 -2.59
N GLU A 51 -2.69 7.25 -2.05
CA GLU A 51 -3.32 8.56 -2.31
C GLU A 51 -3.08 9.09 -3.72
N GLN A 52 -1.85 9.00 -4.24
CA GLN A 52 -1.51 9.46 -5.60
C GLN A 52 -2.33 8.75 -6.68
N LYS A 53 -2.64 7.46 -6.47
CA LYS A 53 -3.53 6.72 -7.39
C LYS A 53 -4.97 7.21 -7.36
N ILE A 54 -5.46 7.73 -6.24
CA ILE A 54 -6.78 8.36 -6.18
C ILE A 54 -6.81 9.58 -7.10
N ASN A 55 -5.81 10.45 -6.99
CA ASN A 55 -5.74 11.68 -7.78
C ASN A 55 -5.56 11.41 -9.29
N ALA A 56 -4.80 10.38 -9.66
CA ALA A 56 -4.59 10.00 -11.05
C ALA A 56 -5.83 9.39 -11.73
N ILE A 57 -6.77 8.82 -10.97
CA ILE A 57 -8.05 8.30 -11.49
C ILE A 57 -9.12 9.41 -11.53
N ALA A 58 -8.99 10.43 -10.68
CA ALA A 58 -9.92 11.56 -10.57
C ALA A 58 -9.62 12.74 -11.53
N SER A 59 -8.60 12.61 -12.39
CA SER A 59 -8.18 13.60 -13.41
C SER A 59 -8.50 13.12 -14.82
#